data_AF-A0A538F6D2-F1
#
_entry.id   AF-A0A538F6D2-F1
#
_cell.length_a   1.000
_cell.length_b   1.000
_cell.length_c   1.000
_cell.angle_alpha   90.00
_cell.angle_beta   90.00
_cell.angle_gamma   90.00
#
_symmetry.space_group_name_H-M   'P 1'
#
loop_
_entity.id
_entity.type
_entity.pdbx_description
1 polymer ?
#
loop_
_entity_poly.entity_id
_entity_poly.type
_entity_poly.pdbx_seq_one_letter_code
_entity_poly.pdbx_strand_id
1 'polypeptide(L)'
;MAEHEDELRRFVPQLLYDSQETYFADSAAEWTDNPANVLRREPQTGKDPVILASATPGEREEKLTLDFLGEVSYANGARAHPGDQISDAPPDYREQYARLRSPRYANVIYARAATDRESLLWLQYWFWYFYNDERLAFDIGAHEGDWEMIQLRLAGEGGTPDLAVYAQHARAERRPWDLVARAPGRPETPLVYVGRGSHTSYFEPGLHVTDVWYDIVDGARPAPAARLEFLDDLPWARWPGRWGGTPKRIAAVDQDSPVAPCRHSQWHDPAALLDRAVEHALRAPDAAPDGIRLARDDGYLVLAWDLARERPGARAIIVNVNSADEPGVAPRAYTFDIERSPRARLQTTIELDPAKHYELHVSVIDATGMPSTCRRVLIEPPAPGAFDLKTILRAIGRFVAWVRARRR
;
A
#
# COMPACT_ATOMS: atom_id res chain seq x y z
N MET A 1 -10.18 6.24 -28.41
CA MET A 1 -8.90 6.69 -27.84
C MET A 1 -9.25 7.87 -26.96
N ALA A 2 -8.82 7.84 -25.70
CA ALA A 2 -9.09 8.93 -24.79
C ALA A 2 -8.44 10.21 -25.35
N GLU A 3 -9.14 11.34 -25.22
CA GLU A 3 -8.56 12.65 -25.51
C GLU A 3 -7.30 12.83 -24.63
N HIS A 4 -6.19 13.28 -25.20
CA HIS A 4 -4.89 13.44 -24.53
C HIS A 4 -4.17 12.16 -24.05
N GLU A 5 -4.45 11.01 -24.67
CA GLU A 5 -3.76 9.75 -24.36
C GLU A 5 -2.24 9.84 -24.54
N ASP A 6 -1.75 10.56 -25.55
CA ASP A 6 -0.31 10.71 -25.82
C ASP A 6 0.38 11.48 -24.68
N GLU A 7 -0.24 12.56 -24.20
CA GLU A 7 0.26 13.34 -23.06
C GLU A 7 0.24 12.50 -21.77
N LEU A 8 -0.83 11.75 -21.52
CA LEU A 8 -0.92 10.86 -20.35
C LEU A 8 0.19 9.81 -20.36
N ARG A 9 0.52 9.25 -21.53
CA ARG A 9 1.63 8.28 -21.68
C ARG A 9 3.00 8.93 -21.55
N ARG A 10 3.15 10.16 -22.06
CA ARG A 10 4.41 10.93 -22.02
C ARG A 10 4.83 11.28 -20.60
N PHE A 11 3.88 11.70 -19.76
CA PHE A 11 4.16 12.18 -18.40
C PHE A 11 3.84 11.18 -17.29
N VAL A 12 3.70 9.88 -17.62
CA VAL A 12 3.43 8.84 -16.62
C VAL A 12 4.46 8.88 -15.48
N PRO A 13 4.04 8.93 -14.19
CA PRO A 13 4.98 8.99 -13.08
C PRO A 13 5.70 7.67 -12.86
N GLN A 14 6.89 7.76 -12.26
CA GLN A 14 7.56 6.62 -11.63
C GLN A 14 7.40 6.73 -10.11
N LEU A 15 6.78 5.71 -9.52
CA LEU A 15 6.65 5.59 -8.08
C LEU A 15 7.96 5.06 -7.46
N LEU A 16 8.36 5.66 -6.35
CA LEU A 16 9.49 5.28 -5.51
C LEU A 16 8.95 4.94 -4.12
N TYR A 17 8.83 3.66 -3.83
CA TYR A 17 8.32 3.18 -2.55
C TYR A 17 9.38 3.20 -1.45
N ASP A 18 8.93 3.30 -0.20
CA ASP A 18 9.78 3.09 0.96
C ASP A 18 10.36 1.66 0.97
N SER A 19 11.58 1.48 1.49
CA SER A 19 12.19 0.16 1.67
C SER A 19 11.33 -0.83 2.46
N GLN A 20 10.50 -0.32 3.38
CA GLN A 20 9.60 -1.12 4.21
C GLN A 20 8.16 -1.15 3.70
N GLU A 21 7.86 -0.56 2.54
CA GLU A 21 6.54 -0.61 1.93
C GLU A 21 6.11 -2.07 1.66
N THR A 22 4.83 -2.34 1.92
CA THR A 22 4.19 -3.66 1.82
C THR A 22 3.14 -3.68 0.72
N TYR A 23 2.42 -2.57 0.52
CA TYR A 23 1.34 -2.47 -0.45
C TYR A 23 1.75 -1.54 -1.60
N PHE A 24 1.44 -1.93 -2.83
CA PHE A 24 1.87 -1.20 -4.02
C PHE A 24 0.68 -0.74 -4.84
N ALA A 25 0.90 0.29 -5.67
CA ALA A 25 -0.06 0.77 -6.65
C ALA A 25 -0.32 -0.32 -7.70
N ASP A 26 -1.41 -1.05 -7.50
CA ASP A 26 -1.80 -2.22 -8.27
C ASP A 26 -3.22 -2.00 -8.82
N SER A 27 -3.80 -3.02 -9.46
CA SER A 27 -5.14 -2.93 -10.03
C SER A 27 -6.20 -2.93 -8.93
N ALA A 28 -7.19 -2.03 -9.03
CA ALA A 28 -8.40 -2.04 -8.20
C ALA A 28 -9.17 -3.36 -8.28
N ALA A 29 -8.94 -4.17 -9.32
CA ALA A 29 -9.50 -5.52 -9.43
C ALA A 29 -9.08 -6.43 -8.28
N GLU A 30 -7.96 -6.16 -7.60
CA GLU A 30 -7.59 -6.89 -6.39
C GLU A 30 -8.69 -6.83 -5.33
N TRP A 31 -9.37 -5.70 -5.20
CA TRP A 31 -10.43 -5.55 -4.20
C TRP A 31 -11.69 -6.32 -4.57
N THR A 32 -12.02 -6.45 -5.85
CA THR A 32 -13.19 -7.24 -6.28
C THR A 32 -12.90 -8.73 -6.38
N ASP A 33 -11.64 -9.09 -6.64
CA ASP A 33 -11.21 -10.47 -6.86
C ASP A 33 -10.71 -11.15 -5.58
N ASN A 34 -10.41 -10.38 -4.52
CA ASN A 34 -10.03 -10.92 -3.21
C ASN A 34 -11.09 -11.91 -2.71
N PRO A 35 -10.78 -13.21 -2.52
CA PRO A 35 -11.78 -14.23 -2.23
C PRO A 35 -12.66 -13.97 -1.00
N ALA A 36 -12.17 -13.17 -0.05
CA ALA A 36 -12.89 -12.85 1.18
C ALA A 36 -13.85 -11.65 1.02
N ASN A 37 -13.72 -10.87 -0.05
CA ASN A 37 -14.51 -9.67 -0.27
C ASN A 37 -15.91 -9.98 -0.84
N VAL A 38 -16.88 -9.23 -0.33
CA VAL A 38 -18.25 -9.24 -0.82
C VAL A 38 -18.76 -7.82 -0.96
N LEU A 39 -19.64 -7.61 -1.93
CA LEU A 39 -20.40 -6.37 -2.07
C LEU A 39 -21.64 -6.46 -1.19
N ARG A 40 -21.73 -5.57 -0.20
CA ARG A 40 -22.82 -5.49 0.77
C ARG A 40 -23.57 -4.18 0.61
N ARG A 41 -24.88 -4.25 0.80
CA ARG A 41 -25.73 -3.10 1.05
C ARG A 41 -26.03 -3.01 2.53
N GLU A 42 -25.61 -1.91 3.14
CA GLU A 42 -25.99 -1.61 4.52
C GLU A 42 -27.52 -1.53 4.64
N PRO A 43 -28.09 -2.07 5.74
CA PRO A 43 -29.52 -2.12 5.89
C PRO A 43 -30.11 -0.72 6.04
N GLN A 44 -31.28 -0.54 5.44
CA GLN A 44 -32.20 0.51 5.84
C GLN A 44 -32.75 0.12 7.23
N THR A 45 -32.97 1.09 8.12
CA THR A 45 -33.42 0.89 9.51
C THR A 45 -34.37 -0.30 9.68
N GLY A 46 -33.94 -1.32 10.44
CA GLY A 46 -34.74 -2.52 10.75
C GLY A 46 -34.64 -3.69 9.78
N LYS A 47 -33.67 -3.71 8.85
CA LYS A 47 -33.40 -4.82 7.93
C LYS A 47 -32.04 -5.46 8.17
N ASP A 48 -31.84 -6.66 7.64
CA ASP A 48 -30.53 -7.31 7.59
C ASP A 48 -29.69 -6.78 6.41
N PRO A 49 -28.35 -6.76 6.51
CA PRO A 49 -27.47 -6.43 5.40
C PRO A 49 -27.68 -7.42 4.24
N VAL A 50 -27.68 -6.91 3.01
CA VAL A 50 -27.88 -7.72 1.80
C VAL A 50 -26.56 -7.88 1.07
N ILE A 51 -26.15 -9.13 0.80
CA ILE A 51 -25.03 -9.42 -0.11
C ILE A 51 -25.55 -9.32 -1.54
N LEU A 52 -24.95 -8.44 -2.34
CA LEU A 52 -25.31 -8.22 -3.74
C LEU A 52 -24.44 -9.03 -4.70
N ALA A 53 -23.18 -9.25 -4.35
CA ALA A 53 -22.22 -10.07 -5.11
C ALA A 53 -21.07 -10.53 -4.19
N SER A 54 -20.39 -11.61 -4.57
CA SER A 54 -19.26 -12.19 -3.83
C SER A 54 -18.08 -12.48 -4.76
N ALA A 55 -16.85 -12.31 -4.28
CA ALA A 55 -15.67 -12.75 -5.01
C ALA A 55 -15.63 -14.28 -5.16
N THR A 56 -16.23 -15.04 -4.23
CA THR A 56 -16.43 -16.49 -4.35
C THR A 56 -17.92 -16.82 -4.25
N PRO A 57 -18.70 -16.59 -5.33
CA PRO A 57 -20.15 -16.75 -5.29
C PRO A 57 -20.55 -18.22 -5.23
N GLY A 58 -21.65 -18.51 -4.52
CA GLY A 58 -22.39 -19.76 -4.68
C GLY A 58 -23.12 -19.84 -6.03
N GLU A 59 -23.75 -20.98 -6.34
CA GLU A 59 -24.39 -21.25 -7.65
C GLU A 59 -25.45 -20.23 -8.09
N ARG A 60 -26.04 -19.49 -7.14
CA ARG A 60 -27.11 -18.52 -7.39
C ARG A 60 -26.73 -17.09 -6.98
N GLU A 61 -25.46 -16.87 -6.67
CA GLU A 61 -24.94 -15.57 -6.25
C GLU A 61 -24.21 -14.91 -7.42
N GLU A 62 -24.23 -13.58 -7.44
CA GLU A 62 -23.52 -12.81 -8.45
C GLU A 62 -22.02 -12.79 -8.16
N LYS A 63 -21.21 -12.89 -9.22
CA LYS A 63 -19.76 -12.75 -9.13
C LYS A 63 -19.39 -11.27 -9.02
N LEU A 64 -18.70 -10.91 -7.94
CA LEU A 64 -18.07 -9.60 -7.81
C LEU A 64 -16.88 -9.50 -8.76
N THR A 65 -16.87 -8.47 -9.59
CA THR A 65 -15.78 -8.03 -10.47
C THR A 65 -15.87 -6.52 -10.65
N LEU A 66 -14.83 -5.88 -11.19
CA LEU A 66 -14.91 -4.49 -11.63
C LEU A 66 -16.07 -4.26 -12.62
N ASP A 67 -16.25 -5.17 -13.59
CA ASP A 67 -17.33 -5.08 -14.59
C ASP A 67 -18.74 -5.22 -14.00
N PHE A 68 -18.86 -5.78 -12.79
CA PHE A 68 -20.13 -5.83 -12.07
C PHE A 68 -20.55 -4.44 -11.57
N LEU A 69 -19.59 -3.56 -11.29
CA LEU A 69 -19.81 -2.24 -10.69
C LEU A 69 -20.20 -1.21 -11.75
N GLY A 70 -21.24 -0.43 -11.47
CA GLY A 70 -21.68 0.66 -12.33
C GLY A 70 -22.16 1.87 -11.53
N GLU A 71 -22.15 3.04 -12.18
CA GLU A 71 -22.54 4.32 -11.58
C GLU A 71 -24.01 4.33 -11.11
N VAL A 72 -24.92 3.86 -11.97
CA VAL A 72 -26.36 3.88 -11.72
C VAL A 72 -26.88 2.50 -11.30
N SER A 73 -26.39 1.45 -11.95
CA SER A 73 -26.81 0.07 -11.72
C SER A 73 -25.64 -0.89 -11.85
N TYR A 74 -25.70 -1.99 -11.09
CA TYR A 74 -24.84 -3.15 -11.26
C TYR A 74 -25.16 -3.90 -12.55
N ALA A 75 -24.27 -4.81 -12.96
CA ALA A 75 -24.43 -5.60 -14.18
C ALA A 75 -25.74 -6.42 -14.23
N ASN A 76 -26.29 -6.81 -13.07
CA ASN A 76 -27.58 -7.50 -12.97
C ASN A 76 -28.80 -6.57 -12.96
N GLY A 77 -28.61 -5.26 -13.17
CA GLY A 77 -29.66 -4.25 -13.22
C GLY A 77 -30.11 -3.72 -11.85
N ALA A 78 -29.59 -4.25 -10.74
CA ALA A 78 -29.86 -3.69 -9.42
C ALA A 78 -29.27 -2.28 -9.30
N ARG A 79 -30.03 -1.32 -8.76
CA ARG A 79 -29.57 0.06 -8.57
C ARG A 79 -28.38 0.11 -7.61
N ALA A 80 -27.32 0.83 -7.96
CA ALA A 80 -26.19 1.11 -7.08
C ALA A 80 -26.53 2.21 -6.07
N HIS A 81 -26.01 2.11 -4.84
CA HIS A 81 -26.30 3.06 -3.76
C HIS A 81 -24.99 3.55 -3.11
N PRO A 82 -24.90 4.83 -2.68
CA PRO A 82 -23.72 5.34 -1.97
C PRO A 82 -23.40 4.69 -0.62
N GLY A 83 -24.32 3.88 -0.10
CA GLY A 83 -24.14 3.09 1.12
C GLY A 83 -23.75 1.64 0.86
N ASP A 84 -23.52 1.27 -0.41
CA ASP A 84 -22.98 -0.04 -0.75
C ASP A 84 -21.46 -0.03 -0.52
N GLN A 85 -20.93 -1.15 -0.04
CA GLN A 85 -19.51 -1.30 0.30
C GLN A 85 -18.98 -2.66 -0.15
N ILE A 86 -17.75 -2.68 -0.64
CA ILE A 86 -16.99 -3.92 -0.84
C ILE A 86 -16.05 -4.05 0.37
N SER A 87 -16.24 -5.08 1.19
CA SER A 87 -15.42 -5.27 2.38
C SER A 87 -15.14 -6.74 2.65
N ASP A 88 -14.10 -6.95 3.46
CA ASP A 88 -13.61 -8.24 3.89
C ASP A 88 -14.36 -8.74 5.15
N ALA A 89 -14.52 -10.06 5.28
CA ALA A 89 -15.13 -10.67 6.46
C ALA A 89 -14.10 -11.01 7.56
N PRO A 90 -12.93 -11.62 7.26
CA PRO A 90 -11.82 -11.75 8.21
C PRO A 90 -10.59 -10.86 7.89
N PRO A 91 -10.21 -9.90 8.75
CA PRO A 91 -9.15 -8.92 8.45
C PRO A 91 -7.73 -9.54 8.49
N ASP A 92 -7.29 -10.17 7.40
CA ASP A 92 -5.92 -10.65 7.19
C ASP A 92 -5.32 -10.08 5.90
N TYR A 93 -5.40 -8.76 5.75
CA TYR A 93 -5.06 -8.05 4.51
C TYR A 93 -3.65 -8.33 4.02
N ARG A 94 -2.68 -8.55 4.92
CA ARG A 94 -1.30 -8.86 4.56
C ARG A 94 -1.19 -10.21 3.83
N GLU A 95 -1.80 -11.26 4.37
CA GLU A 95 -1.76 -12.58 3.72
C GLU A 95 -2.67 -12.64 2.50
N GLN A 96 -3.80 -11.93 2.52
CA GLN A 96 -4.68 -11.81 1.36
C GLN A 96 -3.96 -11.13 0.18
N TYR A 97 -3.35 -9.98 0.43
CA TYR A 97 -2.56 -9.27 -0.58
C TYR A 97 -1.39 -10.12 -1.10
N ALA A 98 -0.61 -10.73 -0.20
CA ALA A 98 0.52 -11.57 -0.60
C ALA A 98 0.12 -12.78 -1.47
N ARG A 99 -1.09 -13.31 -1.28
CA ARG A 99 -1.63 -14.40 -2.12
C ARG A 99 -2.21 -13.92 -3.44
N LEU A 100 -2.83 -12.74 -3.44
CA LEU A 100 -3.55 -12.21 -4.58
C LEU A 100 -2.61 -11.54 -5.59
N ARG A 101 -1.61 -10.82 -5.08
CA ARG A 101 -0.70 -10.02 -5.88
C ARG A 101 0.03 -10.90 -6.87
N SER A 102 -0.16 -10.59 -8.15
CA SER A 102 0.41 -11.34 -9.27
C SER A 102 0.63 -10.39 -10.45
N PRO A 103 1.36 -10.80 -11.51
CA PRO A 103 1.56 -9.94 -12.68
C PRO A 103 0.26 -9.44 -13.34
N ARG A 104 -0.89 -10.10 -13.10
CA ARG A 104 -2.21 -9.64 -13.55
C ARG A 104 -2.61 -8.31 -12.92
N TYR A 105 -2.32 -8.15 -11.62
CA TYR A 105 -2.74 -7.00 -10.82
C TYR A 105 -1.63 -5.98 -10.65
N ALA A 106 -0.37 -6.43 -10.66
CA ALA A 106 0.76 -5.63 -10.25
C ALA A 106 1.03 -4.41 -11.15
N ASN A 107 1.41 -3.29 -10.52
CA ASN A 107 1.92 -2.07 -11.13
C ASN A 107 0.94 -1.45 -12.13
N VAL A 108 -0.20 -0.95 -11.64
CA VAL A 108 -1.21 -0.28 -12.47
C VAL A 108 -1.34 1.17 -12.03
N ILE A 109 -1.35 2.07 -13.01
CA ILE A 109 -1.67 3.48 -12.81
C ILE A 109 -2.93 3.79 -13.61
N TYR A 110 -3.87 4.46 -12.97
CA TYR A 110 -5.12 4.88 -13.56
C TYR A 110 -5.01 6.35 -13.99
N ALA A 111 -5.34 6.67 -15.23
CA ALA A 111 -5.08 7.98 -15.80
C ALA A 111 -6.32 8.59 -16.44
N ARG A 112 -6.42 9.92 -16.38
CA ARG A 112 -7.41 10.69 -17.15
C ARG A 112 -6.95 12.12 -17.39
N ALA A 113 -7.51 12.73 -18.42
CA ALA A 113 -7.38 14.15 -18.68
C ALA A 113 -8.64 14.89 -18.21
N ALA A 114 -8.47 16.09 -17.66
CA ALA A 114 -9.57 16.91 -17.18
C ALA A 114 -9.26 18.39 -17.36
N THR A 115 -10.28 19.22 -17.56
CA THR A 115 -10.12 20.67 -17.55
C THR A 115 -10.61 21.24 -16.22
N ASP A 116 -9.92 22.27 -15.72
CA ASP A 116 -10.41 23.04 -14.58
C ASP A 116 -11.43 24.12 -15.00
N ARG A 117 -11.93 24.84 -14.00
CA ARG A 117 -12.87 25.96 -14.20
C ARG A 117 -12.35 27.10 -15.08
N GLU A 118 -11.03 27.18 -15.29
CA GLU A 118 -10.37 28.16 -16.17
C GLU A 118 -10.02 27.56 -17.54
N SER A 119 -10.51 26.34 -17.83
CA SER A 119 -10.25 25.58 -19.06
C SER A 119 -8.76 25.21 -19.25
N LEU A 120 -7.96 25.17 -18.18
CA LEU A 120 -6.61 24.63 -18.24
C LEU A 120 -6.67 23.10 -18.19
N LEU A 121 -5.81 22.45 -18.96
CA LEU A 121 -5.74 21.00 -19.07
C LEU A 121 -4.88 20.41 -17.93
N TRP A 122 -5.39 19.36 -17.31
CA TRP A 122 -4.74 18.60 -16.24
C TRP A 122 -4.68 17.12 -16.58
N LEU A 123 -3.51 16.52 -16.37
CA LEU A 123 -3.29 15.08 -16.43
C LEU A 123 -3.36 14.55 -15.00
N GLN A 124 -4.28 13.63 -14.72
CA GLN A 124 -4.44 13.01 -13.40
C GLN A 124 -3.97 11.56 -13.45
N TYR A 125 -3.19 11.16 -12.45
CA TYR A 125 -2.73 9.80 -12.23
C TYR A 125 -3.16 9.35 -10.83
N TRP A 126 -3.94 8.28 -10.79
CA TRP A 126 -4.54 7.70 -9.59
C TRP A 126 -3.93 6.31 -9.31
N PHE A 127 -3.77 6.02 -8.03
CA PHE A 127 -3.09 4.82 -7.53
C PHE A 127 -4.02 4.11 -6.55
N TRP A 128 -4.27 2.83 -6.82
CA TRP A 128 -5.03 1.98 -5.92
C TRP A 128 -4.08 1.18 -5.04
N TYR A 129 -4.31 1.19 -3.73
CA TYR A 129 -3.62 0.32 -2.79
C TYR A 129 -4.63 -0.60 -2.12
N PHE A 130 -4.24 -1.87 -1.95
CA PHE A 130 -5.11 -2.89 -1.34
C PHE A 130 -5.49 -2.55 0.10
N TYR A 131 -4.57 -1.98 0.87
CA TYR A 131 -4.77 -1.64 2.27
C TYR A 131 -3.83 -0.50 2.65
N ASN A 132 -4.34 0.48 3.40
CA ASN A 132 -3.53 1.49 4.07
C ASN A 132 -3.13 0.96 5.45
N ASP A 133 -1.83 0.72 5.66
CA ASP A 133 -1.29 0.22 6.93
C ASP A 133 -0.55 1.27 7.74
N GLU A 134 -0.88 2.55 7.55
CA GLU A 134 -0.45 3.62 8.44
C GLU A 134 -0.89 3.29 9.87
N ARG A 135 0.10 2.98 10.72
CA ARG A 135 -0.10 2.52 12.09
C ARG A 135 0.50 3.52 13.05
N LEU A 136 -0.26 4.57 13.30
CA LEU A 136 0.04 5.53 14.34
C LEU A 136 -0.33 4.92 15.69
N ALA A 137 -0.03 5.60 16.80
CA ALA A 137 -0.28 5.05 18.13
C ALA A 137 -1.71 4.51 18.24
N PHE A 138 -1.87 3.25 18.67
CA PHE A 138 -3.14 2.53 18.78
C PHE A 138 -3.82 2.13 17.45
N ASP A 139 -3.05 1.83 16.40
CA ASP A 139 -3.55 1.40 15.07
C ASP A 139 -4.50 2.42 14.42
N ILE A 140 -4.25 3.70 14.67
CA ILE A 140 -4.99 4.81 14.06
C ILE A 140 -4.40 5.08 12.68
N GLY A 141 -5.26 5.30 11.68
CA GLY A 141 -4.87 5.57 10.29
C GLY A 141 -5.11 4.41 9.32
N ALA A 142 -5.06 3.16 9.80
CA ALA A 142 -5.15 2.00 8.92
C ALA A 142 -6.59 1.75 8.39
N HIS A 143 -6.75 1.51 7.10
CA HIS A 143 -8.05 1.26 6.48
C HIS A 143 -8.01 0.38 5.23
N GLU A 144 -9.12 -0.32 5.00
CA GLU A 144 -9.38 -1.06 3.76
C GLU A 144 -9.39 -0.15 2.54
N GLY A 145 -8.61 -0.51 1.52
CA GLY A 145 -8.50 0.21 0.27
C GLY A 145 -7.85 1.59 0.41
N ASP A 146 -7.18 2.05 -0.64
CA ASP A 146 -6.72 3.44 -0.70
C ASP A 146 -6.69 3.98 -2.13
N TRP A 147 -7.06 5.24 -2.29
CA TRP A 147 -6.97 5.98 -3.55
C TRP A 147 -6.10 7.22 -3.35
N GLU A 148 -4.89 7.18 -3.89
CA GLU A 148 -3.95 8.30 -3.90
C GLU A 148 -3.78 8.84 -5.30
N MET A 149 -3.26 10.07 -5.45
CA MET A 149 -3.11 10.66 -6.78
C MET A 149 -2.07 11.78 -6.89
N ILE A 150 -1.60 11.99 -8.11
CA ILE A 150 -0.91 13.22 -8.53
C ILE A 150 -1.56 13.81 -9.77
N GLN A 151 -1.41 15.12 -9.97
CA GLN A 151 -1.82 15.77 -11.21
C GLN A 151 -0.82 16.80 -11.71
N LEU A 152 -0.78 16.93 -13.03
CA LEU A 152 0.09 17.82 -13.76
C LEU A 152 -0.77 18.78 -14.58
N ARG A 153 -0.58 20.09 -14.41
CA ARG A 153 -1.25 21.10 -15.24
C ARG A 153 -0.40 21.39 -16.46
N LEU A 154 -0.99 21.31 -17.65
CA LEU A 154 -0.33 21.67 -18.90
C LEU A 154 -0.49 23.17 -19.20
N ALA A 155 0.60 23.81 -19.61
CA ALA A 155 0.59 25.21 -20.01
C ALA A 155 0.55 25.36 -21.53
N GLY A 156 -0.44 26.13 -22.01
CA GLY A 156 -0.51 26.65 -23.38
C GLY A 156 -0.46 25.61 -24.51
N GLU A 157 -0.21 26.10 -25.74
CA GLU A 157 0.02 25.25 -26.90
C GLU A 157 1.43 24.64 -26.83
N GLY A 158 1.53 23.32 -26.64
CA GLY A 158 2.82 22.61 -26.52
C GLY A 158 2.82 21.47 -25.51
N GLY A 159 1.77 21.34 -24.69
CA GLY A 159 1.49 20.15 -23.90
C GLY A 159 2.56 19.79 -22.85
N THR A 160 3.33 20.77 -22.37
CA THR A 160 4.31 20.57 -21.29
C THR A 160 3.74 21.07 -19.97
N PRO A 161 3.93 20.35 -18.85
CA PRO A 161 3.43 20.83 -17.58
C PRO A 161 4.15 22.09 -17.08
N ASP A 162 3.42 22.95 -16.37
CA ASP A 162 3.98 24.07 -15.60
C ASP A 162 3.89 23.88 -14.09
N LEU A 163 3.00 22.98 -13.64
CA LEU A 163 2.72 22.73 -12.24
C LEU A 163 2.46 21.24 -11.99
N ALA A 164 3.03 20.71 -10.91
CA ALA A 164 2.66 19.42 -10.35
C ALA A 164 1.98 19.60 -8.98
N VAL A 165 0.99 18.78 -8.69
CA VAL A 165 0.27 18.76 -7.41
C VAL A 165 0.14 17.31 -6.94
N TYR A 166 0.67 17.00 -5.76
CA TYR A 166 0.70 15.65 -5.20
C TYR A 166 -0.23 15.59 -3.98
N ALA A 167 -1.17 14.65 -3.97
CA ALA A 167 -2.12 14.50 -2.86
C ALA A 167 -1.44 13.87 -1.63
N GLN A 168 -1.82 14.37 -0.45
CA GLN A 168 -1.26 14.00 0.85
C GLN A 168 -2.37 14.03 1.89
N HIS A 169 -2.96 12.88 2.22
CA HIS A 169 -4.11 12.80 3.13
C HIS A 169 -5.26 13.73 2.68
N ALA A 170 -5.70 14.63 3.56
CA ALA A 170 -6.69 15.67 3.27
C ALA A 170 -6.09 16.96 2.68
N ARG A 171 -4.81 16.95 2.29
CA ARG A 171 -4.01 18.07 1.78
C ARG A 171 -3.35 17.70 0.45
N ALA A 172 -2.53 18.62 -0.05
CA ALA A 172 -1.62 18.38 -1.15
C ALA A 172 -0.38 19.24 -0.98
N GLU A 173 0.66 18.95 -1.75
CA GLU A 173 1.76 19.87 -2.01
C GLU A 173 1.76 20.22 -3.50
N ARG A 174 2.26 21.40 -3.84
CA ARG A 174 2.42 21.83 -5.24
C ARG A 174 3.85 22.24 -5.50
N ARG A 175 4.36 21.94 -6.70
CA ARG A 175 5.71 22.29 -7.12
C ARG A 175 5.72 22.75 -8.57
N PRO A 176 6.36 23.89 -8.90
CA PRO A 176 6.66 24.28 -10.27
C PRO A 176 7.32 23.13 -11.02
N TRP A 177 6.90 22.87 -12.27
CA TRP A 177 7.34 21.68 -13.01
C TRP A 177 8.86 21.57 -13.14
N ASP A 178 9.57 22.70 -13.30
CA ASP A 178 11.03 22.78 -13.40
C ASP A 178 11.78 22.39 -12.10
N LEU A 179 11.09 22.38 -10.96
CA LEU A 179 11.61 21.94 -9.67
C LEU A 179 11.24 20.48 -9.33
N VAL A 180 10.45 19.81 -10.16
CA VAL A 180 10.04 18.43 -9.92
C VAL A 180 11.12 17.46 -10.40
N ALA A 181 11.56 16.55 -9.53
CA ALA A 181 12.53 15.54 -9.86
C ALA A 181 12.02 14.58 -10.96
N ARG A 182 12.94 14.14 -11.82
CA ARG A 182 12.66 13.28 -12.97
C ARG A 182 13.40 11.97 -12.91
N ALA A 183 12.79 10.93 -13.47
CA ALA A 183 13.44 9.64 -13.58
C ALA A 183 14.71 9.72 -14.46
N PRO A 184 15.84 9.11 -14.04
CA PRO A 184 17.06 9.09 -14.84
C PRO A 184 16.81 8.57 -16.26
N GLY A 185 17.25 9.32 -17.27
CA GLY A 185 17.05 8.97 -18.68
C GLY A 185 15.61 9.16 -19.21
N ARG A 186 14.67 9.63 -18.38
CA ARG A 186 13.27 9.90 -18.75
C ARG A 186 12.83 11.28 -18.21
N PRO A 187 13.23 12.39 -18.87
CA PRO A 187 13.05 13.75 -18.34
C PRO A 187 11.59 14.22 -18.26
N GLU A 188 10.65 13.45 -18.81
CA GLU A 188 9.22 13.74 -18.78
C GLU A 188 8.49 12.93 -17.70
N THR A 189 9.15 11.92 -17.12
CA THR A 189 8.60 11.07 -16.06
C THR A 189 8.88 11.72 -14.70
N PRO A 190 7.87 12.29 -14.02
CA PRO A 190 8.04 12.78 -12.66
C PRO A 190 8.28 11.61 -11.69
N LEU A 191 9.12 11.85 -10.67
CA LEU A 191 9.30 10.95 -9.54
C LEU A 191 8.27 11.25 -8.46
N VAL A 192 7.62 10.21 -7.95
CA VAL A 192 6.70 10.29 -6.82
C VAL A 192 7.27 9.43 -5.70
N TYR A 193 7.62 10.06 -4.58
CA TYR A 193 8.09 9.37 -3.40
C TYR A 193 6.87 9.01 -2.53
N VAL A 194 6.65 7.71 -2.31
CA VAL A 194 5.44 7.19 -1.68
C VAL A 194 5.66 7.04 -0.17
N GLY A 195 4.79 7.65 0.63
CA GLY A 195 4.76 7.52 2.09
C GLY A 195 4.54 6.09 2.53
N ARG A 196 5.39 5.61 3.45
CA ARG A 196 5.29 4.25 3.98
C ARG A 196 3.93 4.05 4.66
N GLY A 197 3.12 3.16 4.12
CA GLY A 197 1.85 2.73 4.69
C GLY A 197 0.68 3.70 4.56
N SER A 198 0.95 5.01 4.54
CA SER A 198 -0.05 6.03 4.20
C SER A 198 -0.25 6.22 2.70
N HIS A 199 0.70 5.79 1.86
CA HIS A 199 0.70 5.90 0.40
C HIS A 199 0.70 7.31 -0.20
N THR A 200 0.73 8.33 0.65
CA THR A 200 0.74 9.73 0.25
C THR A 200 1.89 10.07 -0.70
N SER A 201 1.64 11.03 -1.59
CA SER A 201 2.57 11.37 -2.66
C SER A 201 3.45 12.57 -2.29
N TYR A 202 4.77 12.37 -2.31
CA TYR A 202 5.76 13.40 -1.98
C TYR A 202 6.73 13.67 -3.14
N PHE A 203 7.26 14.89 -3.18
CA PHE A 203 8.26 15.30 -4.18
C PHE A 203 9.69 14.89 -3.81
N GLU A 204 9.94 14.54 -2.55
CA GLU A 204 11.27 14.21 -2.04
C GLU A 204 11.21 13.28 -0.82
N PRO A 205 12.29 12.53 -0.52
CA PRO A 205 12.35 11.65 0.63
C PRO A 205 12.60 12.42 1.93
N GLY A 206 12.22 11.84 3.05
CA GLY A 206 12.49 12.34 4.40
C GLY A 206 11.35 12.03 5.36
N LEU A 207 11.32 12.76 6.47
CA LEU A 207 10.23 12.74 7.44
C LEU A 207 9.38 14.00 7.25
N HIS A 208 8.21 13.85 6.64
CA HIS A 208 7.26 14.92 6.36
C HIS A 208 6.32 15.10 7.55
N VAL A 209 6.42 16.22 8.26
CA VAL A 209 5.58 16.51 9.42
C VAL A 209 4.31 17.20 8.97
N THR A 210 3.17 16.54 9.16
CA THR A 210 1.84 17.07 8.82
C THR A 210 1.19 17.70 10.06
N ASP A 211 -0.02 18.26 9.91
CA ASP A 211 -0.74 18.92 11.00
C ASP A 211 -0.99 18.00 12.20
N VAL A 212 -1.14 16.70 11.95
CA VAL A 212 -1.51 15.70 12.97
C VAL A 212 -0.54 14.52 12.99
N TRP A 213 0.27 14.34 11.94
CA TRP A 213 0.99 13.11 11.66
C TRP A 213 2.43 13.35 11.22
N TYR A 214 3.05 12.27 10.79
CA TYR A 214 4.28 12.27 10.03
C TYR A 214 4.16 11.18 8.96
N ASP A 215 4.80 11.41 7.82
CA ASP A 215 5.05 10.37 6.83
C ASP A 215 6.56 10.21 6.67
N ILE A 216 7.04 8.97 6.72
CA ILE A 216 8.43 8.65 6.42
C ILE A 216 8.54 8.06 5.03
N VAL A 217 9.50 8.57 4.29
CA VAL A 217 9.66 8.30 2.87
C VAL A 217 11.15 8.15 2.57
N ASP A 218 11.63 6.96 2.21
CA ASP A 218 13.02 6.81 1.73
C ASP A 218 13.14 6.73 0.20
N GLY A 219 12.08 6.34 -0.51
CA GLY A 219 12.05 6.18 -1.98
C GLY A 219 13.08 5.19 -2.53
N ALA A 220 13.58 4.27 -1.71
CA ALA A 220 14.67 3.37 -2.06
C ALA A 220 14.24 2.18 -2.92
N ARG A 221 12.92 1.95 -3.08
CA ARG A 221 12.37 0.88 -3.92
C ARG A 221 11.67 1.47 -5.16
N PRO A 222 12.38 1.65 -6.28
CA PRO A 222 11.74 2.09 -7.52
C PRO A 222 10.76 1.04 -8.03
N ALA A 223 9.55 1.47 -8.38
CA ALA A 223 8.54 0.61 -8.98
C ALA A 223 8.98 0.15 -10.38
N PRO A 224 8.62 -1.09 -10.78
CA PRO A 224 8.64 -1.51 -12.18
C PRO A 224 7.78 -0.57 -13.05
N ALA A 225 7.95 -0.68 -14.37
CA ALA A 225 7.10 0.07 -15.30
C ALA A 225 5.62 -0.29 -15.10
N ALA A 226 4.79 0.72 -14.88
CA ALA A 226 3.37 0.53 -14.67
C ALA A 226 2.60 0.37 -15.99
N ARG A 227 1.55 -0.43 -15.94
CA ARG A 227 0.51 -0.48 -16.97
C ARG A 227 -0.45 0.67 -16.75
N LEU A 228 -0.70 1.46 -17.79
CA LEU A 228 -1.62 2.59 -17.76
C LEU A 228 -3.04 2.14 -18.16
N GLU A 229 -4.04 2.46 -17.34
CA GLU A 229 -5.46 2.26 -17.63
C GLU A 229 -6.19 3.61 -17.63
N PHE A 230 -7.08 3.87 -18.59
CA PHE A 230 -7.77 5.16 -18.71
C PHE A 230 -9.13 5.14 -18.01
N LEU A 231 -9.33 6.03 -17.04
CA LEU A 231 -10.51 6.02 -16.17
C LEU A 231 -11.81 6.45 -16.87
N ASP A 232 -11.73 7.25 -17.92
CA ASP A 232 -12.92 7.77 -18.61
C ASP A 232 -13.75 6.66 -19.27
N ASP A 233 -13.12 5.53 -19.59
CA ASP A 233 -13.74 4.36 -20.23
C ASP A 233 -14.22 3.29 -19.21
N LEU A 234 -14.08 3.55 -17.90
CA LEU A 234 -14.27 2.54 -16.85
C LEU A 234 -15.49 2.87 -15.96
N PRO A 235 -16.64 2.18 -16.11
CA PRO A 235 -17.85 2.45 -15.34
C PRO A 235 -17.67 2.35 -13.82
N TRP A 236 -16.81 1.43 -13.36
CA TRP A 236 -16.51 1.24 -11.94
C TRP A 236 -15.82 2.44 -11.31
N ALA A 237 -15.10 3.27 -12.09
CA ALA A 237 -14.47 4.49 -11.60
C ALA A 237 -15.50 5.53 -11.14
N ARG A 238 -16.77 5.34 -11.54
CA ARG A 238 -17.92 6.16 -11.15
C ARG A 238 -18.87 5.46 -10.17
N TRP A 239 -18.52 4.26 -9.70
CA TRP A 239 -19.35 3.52 -8.76
C TRP A 239 -19.55 4.34 -7.47
N PRO A 240 -20.80 4.52 -6.99
CA PRO A 240 -21.08 5.44 -5.88
C PRO A 240 -20.70 4.90 -4.50
N GLY A 241 -20.41 3.60 -4.38
CA GLY A 241 -20.13 2.93 -3.12
C GLY A 241 -18.71 3.15 -2.59
N ARG A 242 -18.36 2.37 -1.56
CA ARG A 242 -17.06 2.40 -0.88
C ARG A 242 -16.21 1.18 -1.18
N TRP A 243 -14.93 1.42 -1.40
CA TRP A 243 -13.90 0.41 -1.62
C TRP A 243 -13.27 -0.03 -0.29
N GLY A 244 -14.13 -0.48 0.61
CA GLY A 244 -13.77 -0.90 1.96
C GLY A 244 -14.88 -0.54 2.95
N GLY A 245 -14.87 -1.20 4.09
CA GLY A 245 -15.80 -1.06 5.20
C GLY A 245 -15.14 -0.61 6.50
N THR A 246 -13.93 -0.02 6.46
CA THR A 246 -13.30 0.56 7.65
C THR A 246 -13.91 1.93 7.93
N PRO A 247 -14.64 2.13 9.06
CA PRO A 247 -15.14 3.44 9.42
C PRO A 247 -14.07 4.24 10.16
N LYS A 248 -14.08 5.56 10.00
CA LYS A 248 -13.31 6.44 10.87
C LYS A 248 -13.78 6.29 12.33
N ARG A 249 -12.84 6.11 13.26
CA ARG A 249 -13.16 5.99 14.70
C ARG A 249 -12.97 7.33 15.40
N ILE A 250 -11.95 8.08 15.00
CA ILE A 250 -11.62 9.39 15.55
C ILE A 250 -11.52 10.38 14.38
N ALA A 251 -12.46 11.31 14.31
CA ALA A 251 -12.64 12.18 13.14
C ALA A 251 -11.42 13.05 12.75
N ALA A 252 -10.50 13.32 13.69
CA ALA A 252 -9.31 14.12 13.43
C ALA A 252 -8.15 13.32 12.80
N VAL A 253 -8.19 12.00 12.93
CA VAL A 253 -7.03 11.11 12.74
C VAL A 253 -7.36 9.79 12.05
N ASP A 254 -8.62 9.49 11.76
CA ASP A 254 -8.98 8.34 10.93
C ASP A 254 -9.65 8.81 9.65
N GLN A 255 -9.47 8.00 8.61
CA GLN A 255 -10.20 8.13 7.35
C GLN A 255 -11.17 6.95 7.22
N ASP A 256 -12.31 7.21 6.60
CA ASP A 256 -13.18 6.13 6.14
C ASP A 256 -12.52 5.45 4.94
N SER A 257 -12.75 4.16 4.74
CA SER A 257 -12.40 3.49 3.49
C SER A 257 -12.88 4.29 2.27
N PRO A 258 -12.07 4.31 1.19
CA PRO A 258 -12.20 5.32 0.15
C PRO A 258 -13.46 5.10 -0.69
N VAL A 259 -13.93 6.19 -1.26
CA VAL A 259 -14.94 6.19 -2.32
C VAL A 259 -14.24 6.18 -3.67
N ALA A 260 -14.99 5.96 -4.76
CA ALA A 260 -14.41 6.00 -6.10
C ALA A 260 -13.76 7.37 -6.42
N PRO A 261 -12.72 7.42 -7.29
CA PRO A 261 -12.04 8.65 -7.68
C PRO A 261 -12.98 9.79 -8.09
N CYS A 262 -14.12 9.47 -8.73
CA CYS A 262 -15.09 10.47 -9.18
C CYS A 262 -15.76 11.29 -8.07
N ARG A 263 -15.64 10.85 -6.82
CA ARG A 263 -16.28 11.46 -5.66
C ARG A 263 -15.39 12.51 -4.99
N HIS A 264 -14.15 12.62 -5.43
CA HIS A 264 -13.22 13.63 -4.95
C HIS A 264 -13.40 14.93 -5.74
N SER A 265 -13.27 16.09 -5.08
CA SER A 265 -13.53 17.40 -5.72
C SER A 265 -12.64 17.64 -6.95
N GLN A 266 -11.38 17.20 -6.89
CA GLN A 266 -10.41 17.34 -7.97
C GLN A 266 -10.78 16.52 -9.22
N TRP A 267 -11.72 15.58 -9.13
CA TRP A 267 -12.24 14.92 -10.32
C TRP A 267 -13.01 15.89 -11.23
N HIS A 268 -13.80 16.77 -10.61
CA HIS A 268 -14.70 17.71 -11.30
C HIS A 268 -14.05 19.08 -11.56
N ASP A 269 -13.19 19.54 -10.66
CA ASP A 269 -12.38 20.75 -10.80
C ASP A 269 -10.96 20.44 -10.33
N PRO A 270 -10.03 20.03 -11.22
CA PRO A 270 -8.66 19.71 -10.85
C PRO A 270 -7.97 20.77 -9.98
N ALA A 271 -8.27 22.05 -10.22
CA ALA A 271 -7.72 23.17 -9.46
C ALA A 271 -8.18 23.19 -7.99
N ALA A 272 -9.27 22.51 -7.60
CA ALA A 272 -9.77 22.46 -6.23
C ALA A 272 -8.76 21.88 -5.22
N LEU A 273 -7.79 21.07 -5.68
CA LEU A 273 -6.75 20.54 -4.82
C LEU A 273 -5.74 21.63 -4.40
N LEU A 274 -5.59 22.69 -5.20
CA LEU A 274 -4.70 23.83 -4.89
C LEU A 274 -5.17 24.60 -3.65
N ASP A 275 -6.47 24.62 -3.39
CA ASP A 275 -7.05 25.27 -2.19
C ASP A 275 -6.60 24.57 -0.89
N ARG A 276 -6.08 23.34 -1.01
CA ARG A 276 -5.55 22.53 0.09
C ARG A 276 -4.04 22.36 0.04
N ALA A 277 -3.37 23.03 -0.90
CA ALA A 277 -1.94 22.91 -1.10
C ALA A 277 -1.18 23.62 0.03
N VAL A 278 -0.37 22.86 0.76
CA VAL A 278 0.47 23.34 1.86
C VAL A 278 1.85 22.73 1.72
N GLU A 279 2.87 23.46 2.18
CA GLU A 279 4.24 22.93 2.28
C GLU A 279 4.43 22.39 3.70
N HIS A 280 4.69 21.09 3.83
CA HIS A 280 4.92 20.45 5.11
C HIS A 280 6.38 20.59 5.55
N ALA A 281 6.61 20.57 6.86
CA ALA A 281 7.96 20.67 7.39
C ALA A 281 8.70 19.35 7.15
N LEU A 282 9.75 19.40 6.33
CA LEU A 282 10.62 18.26 6.07
C LEU A 282 11.73 18.17 7.13
N ARG A 283 11.93 16.98 7.68
CA ARG A 283 12.99 16.67 8.64
C ARG A 283 13.80 15.46 8.20
N ALA A 284 15.04 15.39 8.67
CA ALA A 284 15.81 14.16 8.61
C ALA A 284 15.29 13.18 9.69
N PRO A 285 14.85 11.96 9.32
CA PRO A 285 14.53 10.93 10.31
C PRO A 285 15.78 10.46 11.06
N ASP A 286 15.61 10.03 12.30
CA ASP A 286 16.70 9.45 13.07
C ASP A 286 17.24 8.17 12.44
N ALA A 287 18.52 7.88 12.65
CA ALA A 287 19.14 6.64 12.17
C ALA A 287 18.46 5.40 12.78
N ALA A 288 18.35 4.31 12.02
CA ALA A 288 17.99 3.00 12.57
C ALA A 288 19.02 2.58 13.63
N PRO A 289 18.61 1.98 14.77
CA PRO A 289 19.57 1.55 15.78
C PRO A 289 20.38 0.31 15.37
N ASP A 290 21.63 0.27 15.83
CA ASP A 290 22.55 -0.86 15.67
C ASP A 290 22.26 -2.00 16.65
N GLY A 291 21.58 -1.68 17.76
CA GLY A 291 21.19 -2.60 18.82
C GLY A 291 20.20 -3.70 18.42
N ILE A 292 19.79 -3.79 17.15
CA ILE A 292 18.87 -4.83 16.64
C ILE A 292 19.62 -5.83 15.75
N ARG A 293 19.45 -7.11 16.04
CA ARG A 293 19.98 -8.23 15.26
C ARG A 293 18.84 -9.08 14.74
N LEU A 294 18.86 -9.36 13.44
CA LEU A 294 17.96 -10.29 12.77
C LEU A 294 18.78 -11.51 12.34
N ALA A 295 18.22 -12.69 12.52
CA ALA A 295 18.84 -13.94 12.10
C ALA A 295 17.77 -14.97 11.71
N ARG A 296 18.18 -16.03 11.03
CA ARG A 296 17.36 -17.23 10.85
C ARG A 296 17.86 -18.31 11.80
N ASP A 297 16.95 -18.87 12.60
CA ASP A 297 17.22 -20.00 13.49
C ASP A 297 16.10 -21.03 13.31
N ASP A 298 16.46 -22.29 13.10
CA ASP A 298 15.50 -23.38 12.88
C ASP A 298 14.55 -23.17 11.66
N GLY A 299 14.85 -22.23 10.75
CA GLY A 299 13.95 -21.86 9.65
C GLY A 299 12.95 -20.76 10.00
N TYR A 300 13.12 -20.10 11.15
CA TYR A 300 12.29 -18.99 11.60
C TYR A 300 13.11 -17.72 11.79
N LEU A 301 12.49 -16.56 11.58
CA LEU A 301 13.08 -15.28 11.92
C LEU A 301 13.27 -15.18 13.44
N VAL A 302 14.47 -14.81 13.85
CA VAL A 302 14.84 -14.45 15.22
C VAL A 302 15.18 -12.97 15.27
N LEU A 303 14.55 -12.27 16.20
CA LEU A 303 14.80 -10.88 16.53
C LEU A 303 15.49 -10.82 17.90
N ALA A 304 16.64 -10.16 17.99
CA ALA A 304 17.31 -9.87 19.26
C ALA A 304 17.63 -8.39 19.34
N TRP A 305 17.39 -7.76 20.50
CA TRP A 305 17.60 -6.33 20.65
C TRP A 305 18.11 -5.93 22.03
N ASP A 306 18.90 -4.85 22.07
CA ASP A 306 19.21 -4.04 23.25
C ASP A 306 19.11 -2.56 22.88
N LEU A 307 17.96 -1.95 23.19
CA LEU A 307 17.68 -0.55 22.87
C LEU A 307 17.66 0.34 24.11
N ALA A 308 17.91 -0.22 25.29
CA ALA A 308 17.78 0.50 26.57
C ALA A 308 18.65 1.77 26.66
N ARG A 309 19.80 1.78 25.96
CA ARG A 309 20.69 2.94 25.89
C ARG A 309 20.57 3.72 24.59
N GLU A 310 20.41 3.02 23.47
CA GLU A 310 20.44 3.62 22.13
C GLU A 310 19.13 4.33 21.78
N ARG A 311 17.99 3.75 22.16
CA ARG A 311 16.64 4.31 21.95
C ARG A 311 15.79 4.11 23.21
N PRO A 312 16.06 4.83 24.30
CA PRO A 312 15.27 4.72 25.53
C PRO A 312 13.79 5.02 25.26
N GLY A 313 12.91 4.14 25.72
CA GLY A 313 11.46 4.30 25.54
C GLY A 313 10.94 3.91 24.14
N ALA A 314 11.76 3.28 23.29
CA ALA A 314 11.29 2.68 22.04
C ALA A 314 10.09 1.76 22.28
N ARG A 315 9.07 1.90 21.43
CA ARG A 315 7.77 1.24 21.59
C ARG A 315 7.61 0.03 20.70
N ALA A 316 8.13 0.12 19.47
CA ALA A 316 8.03 -0.98 18.52
C ALA A 316 9.27 -1.13 17.62
N ILE A 317 9.50 -2.36 17.16
CA ILE A 317 10.40 -2.67 16.06
C ILE A 317 9.55 -3.07 14.86
N ILE A 318 9.84 -2.52 13.69
CA ILE A 318 9.20 -2.91 12.43
C ILE A 318 10.22 -3.69 11.60
N VAL A 319 9.86 -4.90 11.17
CA VAL A 319 10.67 -5.73 10.26
C VAL A 319 9.87 -6.00 8.99
N ASN A 320 10.37 -5.52 7.86
CA ASN A 320 9.90 -5.90 6.54
C ASN A 320 10.73 -7.10 6.05
N VAL A 321 10.04 -8.13 5.56
CA VAL A 321 10.61 -9.38 5.08
C VAL A 321 10.38 -9.48 3.58
N ASN A 322 11.45 -9.52 2.81
CA ASN A 322 11.43 -9.71 1.37
C ASN A 322 12.46 -10.77 0.93
N SER A 323 12.19 -11.49 -0.15
CA SER A 323 13.12 -12.45 -0.74
C SER A 323 13.11 -12.32 -2.27
N ALA A 324 14.28 -12.07 -2.85
CA ALA A 324 14.45 -12.08 -4.31
C ALA A 324 14.25 -13.49 -4.91
N ASP A 325 14.37 -14.54 -4.09
CA ASP A 325 14.17 -15.94 -4.50
C ASP A 325 12.68 -16.34 -4.55
N GLU A 326 11.78 -15.44 -4.14
CA GLU A 326 10.33 -15.64 -4.12
C GLU A 326 9.65 -14.67 -5.10
N PRO A 327 9.87 -14.81 -6.42
CA PRO A 327 9.30 -13.89 -7.39
C PRO A 327 7.78 -13.92 -7.33
N GLY A 328 7.17 -12.73 -7.25
CA GLY A 328 5.72 -12.57 -7.15
C GLY A 328 5.18 -12.61 -5.73
N VAL A 329 5.99 -12.93 -4.71
CA VAL A 329 5.58 -12.80 -3.31
C VAL A 329 5.81 -11.36 -2.86
N ALA A 330 4.74 -10.69 -2.42
CA ALA A 330 4.85 -9.33 -1.89
C ALA A 330 5.68 -9.33 -0.59
N PRO A 331 6.48 -8.27 -0.35
CA PRO A 331 7.12 -8.04 0.95
C PRO A 331 6.09 -8.00 2.07
N ARG A 332 6.49 -8.34 3.29
CA ARG A 332 5.60 -8.39 4.45
C ARG A 332 6.20 -7.64 5.61
N ALA A 333 5.49 -6.64 6.14
CA ALA A 333 5.87 -5.95 7.36
C ALA A 333 5.29 -6.63 8.62
N TYR A 334 6.08 -6.63 9.69
CA TYR A 334 5.73 -7.13 11.01
C TYR A 334 6.14 -6.13 12.08
N THR A 335 5.21 -5.79 12.96
CA THR A 335 5.43 -4.87 14.08
C THR A 335 5.52 -5.67 15.38
N PHE A 336 6.57 -5.42 16.15
CA PHE A 336 6.82 -6.06 17.45
C PHE A 336 6.76 -5.00 18.54
N ASP A 337 5.80 -5.10 19.46
CA ASP A 337 5.78 -4.28 20.68
C ASP A 337 6.96 -4.68 21.58
N ILE A 338 7.75 -3.67 21.95
CA ILE A 338 8.93 -3.82 22.81
C ILE A 338 8.89 -2.90 24.02
N GLU A 339 7.80 -2.17 24.26
CA GLU A 339 7.72 -1.07 25.23
C GLU A 339 8.08 -1.55 26.64
N ARG A 340 7.68 -2.78 26.98
CA ARG A 340 7.94 -3.40 28.29
C ARG A 340 9.23 -4.22 28.35
N SER A 341 9.91 -4.41 27.23
CA SER A 341 11.08 -5.27 27.09
C SER A 341 12.15 -4.57 26.24
N PRO A 342 12.86 -3.56 26.77
CA PRO A 342 13.87 -2.82 26.00
C PRO A 342 15.10 -3.67 25.62
N ARG A 343 15.20 -4.89 26.17
CA ARG A 343 16.18 -5.91 25.82
C ARG A 343 15.53 -7.29 25.81
N ALA A 344 15.60 -8.00 24.69
CA ALA A 344 15.11 -9.37 24.61
C ALA A 344 15.61 -10.09 23.35
N ARG A 345 15.32 -11.40 23.30
CA ARG A 345 15.43 -12.24 22.11
C ARG A 345 14.10 -12.97 21.92
N LEU A 346 13.57 -12.90 20.70
CA LEU A 346 12.32 -13.52 20.29
C LEU A 346 12.58 -14.39 19.06
N GLN A 347 12.23 -15.68 19.15
CA GLN A 347 12.04 -16.50 17.96
C GLN A 347 10.58 -16.35 17.53
N THR A 348 10.37 -15.88 16.32
CA THR A 348 9.04 -15.60 15.78
C THR A 348 8.43 -16.85 15.14
N THR A 349 7.18 -16.75 14.70
CA THR A 349 6.53 -17.76 13.84
C THR A 349 6.72 -17.46 12.35
N ILE A 350 7.49 -16.43 11.99
CA ILE A 350 7.71 -16.03 10.60
C ILE A 350 8.74 -16.98 10.00
N GLU A 351 8.30 -17.79 9.04
CA GLU A 351 9.15 -18.76 8.36
C GLU A 351 10.09 -18.06 7.37
N LEU A 352 11.36 -18.44 7.44
CA LEU A 352 12.39 -18.07 6.49
C LEU A 352 12.95 -19.37 5.92
N ASP A 353 12.60 -19.69 4.68
CA ASP A 353 13.05 -20.89 3.99
C ASP A 353 14.59 -20.99 4.07
N PRO A 354 15.16 -22.06 4.66
CA PRO A 354 16.60 -22.21 4.78
C PRO A 354 17.36 -22.15 3.46
N ALA A 355 16.72 -22.49 2.34
CA ALA A 355 17.35 -22.49 1.02
C ALA A 355 17.41 -21.10 0.36
N LYS A 356 16.74 -20.09 0.94
CA LYS A 356 16.56 -18.77 0.31
C LYS A 356 17.38 -17.66 0.97
N HIS A 357 17.62 -16.63 0.18
CA HIS A 357 18.14 -15.33 0.57
C HIS A 357 16.98 -14.46 1.03
N TYR A 358 17.18 -13.72 2.13
CA TYR A 358 16.22 -12.72 2.57
C TYR A 358 16.88 -11.36 2.72
N GLU A 359 16.21 -10.35 2.16
CA GLU A 359 16.52 -8.94 2.38
C GLU A 359 15.51 -8.40 3.39
N LEU A 360 15.97 -8.21 4.63
CA LEU A 360 15.16 -7.69 5.71
C LEU A 360 15.45 -6.21 5.91
N HIS A 361 14.41 -5.41 6.14
CA HIS A 361 14.55 -4.01 6.53
C HIS A 361 13.98 -3.79 7.92
N VAL A 362 14.76 -3.17 8.79
CA VAL A 362 14.38 -2.95 10.19
C VAL A 362 14.42 -1.48 10.58
N SER A 363 13.40 -1.02 11.29
CA SER A 363 13.30 0.31 11.87
C SER A 363 12.69 0.23 13.27
N VAL A 364 12.71 1.36 13.98
CA VAL A 364 12.15 1.49 15.33
C VAL A 364 11.17 2.65 15.38
N ILE A 365 10.10 2.46 16.15
CA ILE A 365 9.19 3.50 16.60
C ILE A 365 9.63 3.94 17.99
N ASP A 366 9.95 5.23 18.15
CA ASP A 366 10.40 5.79 19.42
C ASP A 366 9.24 6.04 20.42
N ALA A 367 9.57 6.63 21.58
CA ALA A 367 8.60 6.94 22.63
C ALA A 367 7.50 7.93 22.18
N THR A 368 7.79 8.78 21.20
CA THR A 368 6.89 9.78 20.64
C THR A 368 6.08 9.25 19.46
N GLY A 369 6.38 8.03 19.00
CA GLY A 369 5.79 7.43 17.81
C GLY A 369 6.65 7.62 16.55
N MET A 370 7.74 8.38 16.60
CA MET A 370 8.49 8.69 15.39
C MET A 370 9.26 7.47 14.87
N PRO A 371 9.16 7.15 13.56
CA PRO A 371 9.93 6.11 12.95
C PRO A 371 11.35 6.58 12.67
N SER A 372 12.32 5.70 12.91
CA SER A 372 13.66 5.85 12.36
C SER A 372 13.67 5.57 10.85
N THR A 373 14.76 5.96 10.19
CA THR A 373 15.21 5.31 8.94
C THR A 373 15.24 3.78 9.09
N CYS A 374 15.29 3.07 7.98
CA CYS A 374 15.46 1.62 8.00
C CYS A 374 16.95 1.22 7.84
N ARG A 375 17.30 0.05 8.38
CA ARG A 375 18.56 -0.63 8.10
C ARG A 375 18.30 -1.96 7.40
N ARG A 376 19.04 -2.20 6.32
CA ARG A 376 19.01 -3.47 5.61
C ARG A 376 19.85 -4.54 6.31
N VAL A 377 19.33 -5.77 6.37
CA VAL A 377 20.00 -6.98 6.86
C VAL A 377 19.79 -8.09 5.85
N LEU A 378 20.88 -8.67 5.36
CA LEU A 378 20.83 -9.83 4.47
C LEU A 378 20.95 -11.11 5.29
N ILE A 379 20.08 -12.08 5.00
CA ILE A 379 20.17 -13.45 5.51
C ILE A 379 20.47 -14.36 4.33
N GLU A 380 21.69 -14.88 4.32
CA GLU A 380 22.19 -15.83 3.32
C GLU A 380 21.73 -17.26 3.64
N PRO A 381 21.50 -18.14 2.64
CA PRO A 381 21.36 -19.57 2.86
C PRO A 381 22.59 -20.15 3.59
N PRO A 382 22.46 -21.24 4.38
CA PRO A 382 23.62 -21.89 4.97
C PRO A 382 24.61 -22.30 3.88
N ALA A 383 25.91 -22.12 4.14
CA ALA A 383 26.94 -22.53 3.19
C ALA A 383 26.78 -24.02 2.81
N PRO A 384 26.91 -24.39 1.52
CA PRO A 384 26.88 -25.79 1.10
C PRO A 384 27.91 -26.60 1.91
N GLY A 385 27.45 -27.59 2.67
CA GLY A 385 28.31 -28.42 3.53
C GLY A 385 28.40 -28.00 5.00
N ALA A 386 27.68 -26.96 5.44
CA ALA A 386 27.39 -26.75 6.85
C ALA A 386 26.46 -27.87 7.33
N PHE A 387 27.03 -28.92 7.93
CA PHE A 387 26.31 -30.07 8.47
C PHE A 387 25.36 -29.64 9.59
N ASP A 388 24.08 -29.44 9.29
CA ASP A 388 23.05 -29.23 10.30
C ASP A 388 22.42 -30.57 10.72
N LEU A 389 22.92 -31.11 11.84
CA LEU A 389 22.38 -32.32 12.48
C LEU A 389 20.86 -32.21 12.75
N LYS A 390 20.33 -30.99 12.99
CA LYS A 390 18.92 -30.77 13.29
C LYS A 390 18.03 -31.01 12.08
N THR A 391 18.48 -30.65 10.88
CA THR A 391 17.74 -30.89 9.63
C THR A 391 17.59 -32.39 9.32
N ILE A 392 18.64 -33.19 9.53
CA ILE A 392 18.59 -34.66 9.38
C ILE A 392 17.65 -35.28 10.41
N LEU A 393 17.77 -34.87 11.67
CA LEU A 393 16.89 -35.36 12.74
C LEU A 393 15.42 -35.03 12.46
N ARG A 394 15.11 -33.89 11.84
CA ARG A 394 13.76 -33.54 11.39
C ARG A 394 13.27 -34.37 10.21
N ALA A 395 14.12 -34.64 9.22
CA ALA A 395 13.77 -35.53 8.11
C ALA A 395 13.44 -36.95 8.62
N ILE A 396 14.24 -37.46 9.56
CA ILE A 396 13.99 -38.74 10.25
C ILE A 396 12.69 -38.66 11.06
N GLY A 397 12.45 -37.59 11.81
CA GLY A 397 11.23 -37.40 12.60
C GLY A 397 9.97 -37.37 11.75
N ARG A 398 9.96 -36.61 10.64
CA ARG A 398 8.84 -36.55 9.69
C ARG A 398 8.60 -37.90 9.01
N PHE A 399 9.66 -38.61 8.63
CA PHE A 399 9.55 -39.96 8.08
C PHE A 399 8.95 -40.96 9.08
N VAL A 400 9.40 -40.93 10.35
CA VAL A 400 8.86 -41.79 11.41
C VAL A 400 7.38 -41.47 11.68
N ALA A 401 7.00 -40.20 11.72
CA ALA A 401 5.61 -39.78 11.89
C ALA A 401 4.71 -40.26 10.72
N TRP A 402 5.20 -40.14 9.48
CA TRP A 402 4.52 -40.61 8.29
C TRP A 402 4.37 -42.15 8.25
N VAL A 403 5.40 -42.90 8.62
CA VAL A 403 5.34 -44.37 8.75
C VAL A 403 4.33 -44.78 9.82
N ARG A 404 4.24 -44.03 10.93
CA ARG A 404 3.26 -44.30 12.00
C ARG A 404 1.82 -43.97 11.57
N ALA A 405 1.61 -42.94 10.75
CA ALA A 405 0.31 -42.58 10.22
C ALA A 405 -0.23 -43.60 9.20
N ARG A 406 0.64 -44.27 8.44
CA ARG A 406 0.27 -45.32 7.47
C ARG A 406 0.05 -46.72 8.05
N ARG A 407 0.32 -46.90 9.35
CA ARG A 407 0.12 -48.18 10.08
C ARG A 407 -1.11 -48.16 10.99
N ARG A 408 -1.97 -47.14 10.89
CA ARG A 408 -3.25 -47.04 11.61
C ARG A 408 -4.42 -47.21 10.65
#